data_AF-A0A1F6FM98-F1
#
_entry.id   AF-A0A1F6FM98-F1
#
_cell.length_a   1.000
_cell.length_b   1.000
_cell.length_c   1.000
_cell.angle_alpha   90.00
_cell.angle_beta   90.00
_cell.angle_gamma   90.00
#
_symmetry.space_group_name_H-M   'P 1'
#
loop_
_entity.id
_entity.type
_entity.pdbx_description
1 polymer ?
#
loop_
_entity_poly.entity_id
_entity_poly.type
_entity_poly.pdbx_seq_one_letter_code
_entity_poly.pdbx_strand_id
1 'polypeptide(L)'
;MKKENKVRNPAIILSLSSRFAKEYHKYLCEFQKIHTIDEIQESKELTVIQRAFWTALIIEIGKLFDTYDGNKEVISLKKMPSFENCTWKKKIDSIHGEAVICKIISTRKTFTAHFSEEDEGVISVTEICDSKLGKLLKDLDQPLAEFNYWLRNQGNESGATKYL
;
A
#
# COMPACT_ATOMS: atom_id res chain seq x y z
N MET A 1 -31.91 -9.67 15.00
CA MET A 1 -31.14 -8.46 14.64
C MET A 1 -30.38 -8.72 13.34
N LYS A 2 -30.71 -8.01 12.25
CA LYS A 2 -29.84 -8.00 11.06
C LYS A 2 -28.54 -7.32 11.48
N LYS A 3 -27.39 -8.01 11.36
CA LYS A 3 -26.09 -7.35 11.44
C LYS A 3 -26.05 -6.34 10.28
N GLU A 4 -26.06 -5.05 10.60
CA GLU A 4 -25.65 -4.05 9.63
C GLU A 4 -24.24 -4.41 9.19
N ASN A 5 -24.09 -4.81 7.93
CA ASN A 5 -22.78 -5.01 7.35
C ASN A 5 -22.11 -3.64 7.33
N LYS A 6 -21.17 -3.41 8.26
CA LYS A 6 -20.28 -2.25 8.24
C LYS A 6 -19.39 -2.36 7.00
N VAL A 7 -19.85 -1.79 5.89
CA VAL A 7 -19.04 -1.61 4.70
C VAL A 7 -17.99 -0.55 5.03
N ARG A 8 -16.73 -0.84 4.73
CA ARG A 8 -15.66 0.14 4.96
C ARG A 8 -15.56 1.04 3.74
N ASN A 9 -15.49 2.35 3.95
CA ASN A 9 -15.39 3.32 2.88
C ASN A 9 -14.02 3.23 2.16
N PRO A 10 -13.99 2.88 0.85
CA PRO A 10 -12.75 2.75 0.08
C PRO A 10 -11.94 4.04 -0.03
N ALA A 11 -12.59 5.21 -0.16
CA ALA A 11 -11.92 6.51 -0.23
C ALA A 11 -11.06 6.73 0.99
N ILE A 12 -11.64 6.50 2.17
CA ILE A 12 -10.97 6.70 3.46
C ILE A 12 -9.80 5.73 3.59
N ILE A 13 -10.02 4.45 3.32
CA ILE A 13 -8.98 3.42 3.49
C ILE A 13 -7.79 3.66 2.56
N LEU A 14 -8.05 3.84 1.26
CA LEU A 14 -6.97 4.00 0.28
C LEU A 14 -6.20 5.30 0.51
N SER A 15 -6.89 6.38 0.90
CA SER A 15 -6.23 7.64 1.25
C SER A 15 -5.37 7.51 2.50
N LEU A 16 -5.86 6.82 3.55
CA LEU A 16 -5.09 6.57 4.76
C LEU A 16 -3.87 5.68 4.49
N SER A 17 -4.04 4.60 3.73
CA SER A 17 -2.94 3.72 3.36
C SER A 17 -1.87 4.43 2.55
N SER A 18 -2.26 5.28 1.60
CA SER A 18 -1.31 6.12 0.85
C SER A 18 -0.55 7.09 1.75
N ARG A 19 -1.26 7.78 2.65
CA ARG A 19 -0.62 8.69 3.61
C ARG A 19 0.39 7.96 4.48
N PHE A 20 -0.01 6.86 5.12
CA PHE A 20 0.86 6.12 6.04
C PHE A 20 2.01 5.43 5.31
N ALA A 21 1.81 4.91 4.09
CA ALA A 21 2.92 4.40 3.28
C ALA A 21 3.98 5.48 3.03
N LYS A 22 3.57 6.72 2.73
CA LYS A 22 4.51 7.85 2.56
C LYS A 22 5.24 8.20 3.85
N GLU A 23 4.53 8.23 4.98
CA GLU A 23 5.12 8.51 6.29
C GLU A 23 6.12 7.43 6.72
N TYR A 24 5.75 6.15 6.62
CA TYR A 24 6.64 5.05 6.99
C TYR A 24 7.84 4.94 6.06
N HIS A 25 7.67 5.18 4.75
CA HIS A 25 8.81 5.28 3.83
C HIS A 25 9.77 6.40 4.25
N LYS A 26 9.24 7.58 4.58
CA LYS A 26 10.05 8.70 5.06
C LYS A 26 10.80 8.33 6.34
N TYR A 27 10.10 7.85 7.36
CA TYR A 27 10.73 7.50 8.64
C TYR A 27 11.77 6.40 8.48
N LEU A 28 11.48 5.38 7.68
CA LEU A 28 12.42 4.28 7.42
C LEU A 28 13.72 4.78 6.77
N CYS A 29 13.61 5.64 5.75
CA CYS A 29 14.78 6.13 5.03
C CYS A 29 15.51 7.27 5.75
N GLU A 30 14.85 8.04 6.60
CA GLU A 30 15.51 8.96 7.52
C GLU A 30 16.26 8.19 8.61
N PHE A 31 15.65 7.13 9.16
CA PHE A 31 16.28 6.28 10.16
C PHE A 31 17.57 5.62 9.64
N GLN A 32 17.56 5.14 8.39
CA GLN A 32 18.76 4.57 7.74
C GLN A 32 19.84 5.60 7.41
N LYS A 33 19.52 6.89 7.35
CA LYS A 33 20.52 7.96 7.18
C LYS A 33 21.18 8.36 8.50
N ILE A 34 20.48 8.18 9.61
CA ILE A 34 20.95 8.56 10.95
C ILE A 34 21.79 7.44 11.56
N HIS A 35 21.41 6.18 11.33
CA HIS A 35 22.06 5.00 11.88
C HIS A 35 22.65 4.12 10.78
N THR A 36 23.87 3.67 11.00
CA THR A 36 24.52 2.64 10.18
C THR A 36 23.85 1.28 10.36
N ILE A 37 24.09 0.36 9.42
CA ILE A 37 23.54 -1.01 9.52
C ILE A 37 24.06 -1.71 10.79
N ASP A 38 25.33 -1.54 11.12
CA ASP A 38 25.96 -2.18 12.28
C ASP A 38 25.34 -1.66 13.59
N GLU A 39 25.16 -0.34 13.74
CA GLU A 39 24.50 0.25 14.92
C GLU A 39 23.08 -0.29 15.11
N ILE A 40 22.34 -0.47 14.01
CA ILE A 40 20.98 -1.01 14.05
C ILE A 40 20.99 -2.47 14.52
N GLN A 41 21.92 -3.28 14.01
CA GLN A 41 22.01 -4.71 14.32
C GLN A 41 22.48 -4.98 15.75
N GLU A 42 23.38 -4.14 16.28
CA GLU A 42 23.90 -4.27 17.64
C GLU A 42 22.91 -3.78 18.70
N SER A 43 21.94 -2.93 18.31
CA SER A 43 20.90 -2.42 19.22
C SER A 43 19.55 -3.09 18.99
N LYS A 44 19.08 -3.83 20.00
CA LYS A 44 17.73 -4.41 20.02
C LYS A 44 16.64 -3.36 19.79
N GLU A 45 16.79 -2.17 20.37
CA GLU A 45 15.82 -1.09 20.23
C GLU A 45 15.76 -0.57 18.79
N LEU A 46 16.92 -0.26 18.20
CA LEU A 46 16.99 0.25 16.83
C LEU A 46 16.49 -0.79 15.81
N THR A 47 16.84 -2.07 16.01
CA THR A 47 16.31 -3.18 15.21
C THR A 47 14.78 -3.23 15.28
N VAL A 48 14.18 -3.12 16.47
CA VAL A 48 12.72 -3.16 16.63
C VAL A 48 12.06 -2.00 15.90
N ILE A 49 12.60 -0.79 16.03
CA ILE A 49 12.07 0.41 15.37
C ILE A 49 12.14 0.26 13.84
N GLN A 50 13.30 -0.14 13.29
CA GLN A 50 13.46 -0.33 11.85
C GLN A 50 12.48 -1.38 11.32
N ARG A 51 12.36 -2.53 12.00
CA ARG A 51 11.44 -3.60 11.61
C ARG A 51 9.98 -3.16 11.68
N ALA A 52 9.61 -2.34 12.67
CA ALA A 52 8.26 -1.81 12.81
C ALA A 52 7.90 -0.91 11.62
N PHE A 53 8.76 0.06 11.27
CA PHE A 53 8.53 0.93 10.11
C PHE A 53 8.48 0.16 8.79
N TRP A 54 9.43 -0.76 8.60
CA TRP A 54 9.50 -1.59 7.40
C TRP A 54 8.26 -2.47 7.22
N THR A 55 7.83 -3.15 8.29
CA THR A 55 6.62 -3.99 8.26
C THR A 55 5.37 -3.16 8.00
N ALA A 56 5.24 -2.01 8.67
CA ALA A 56 4.09 -1.13 8.50
C ALA A 56 4.00 -0.59 7.05
N LEU A 57 5.13 -0.19 6.47
CA LEU A 57 5.22 0.22 5.06
C LEU A 57 4.74 -0.88 4.11
N ILE A 58 5.24 -2.11 4.29
CA ILE A 58 4.87 -3.27 3.48
C ILE A 58 3.36 -3.53 3.53
N ILE A 59 2.76 -3.44 4.72
CA ILE A 59 1.33 -3.65 4.92
C ILE A 59 0.52 -2.58 4.19
N GLU A 60 0.87 -1.30 4.33
CA GLU A 60 0.11 -0.21 3.69
C GLU A 60 0.21 -0.24 2.16
N ILE A 61 1.39 -0.52 1.61
CA ILE A 61 1.56 -0.72 0.16
C ILE A 61 0.78 -1.94 -0.31
N GLY A 62 0.83 -3.02 0.47
CA GLY A 62 0.04 -4.21 0.23
C GLY A 62 -1.44 -3.91 0.07
N LYS A 63 -2.04 -3.10 0.97
CA LYS A 63 -3.45 -2.69 0.87
C LYS A 63 -3.76 -1.88 -0.39
N LEU A 64 -2.87 -0.96 -0.78
CA LEU A 64 -3.07 -0.12 -1.97
C LEU A 64 -3.16 -0.93 -3.26
N PHE A 65 -2.37 -2.00 -3.35
CA PHE A 65 -2.17 -2.75 -4.59
C PHE A 65 -2.64 -4.21 -4.53
N ASP A 66 -3.28 -4.63 -3.44
CA ASP A 66 -3.67 -6.03 -3.27
C ASP A 66 -4.58 -6.51 -4.40
N THR A 67 -4.13 -7.53 -5.13
CA THR A 67 -4.95 -8.20 -6.15
C THR A 67 -5.49 -9.55 -5.70
N TYR A 68 -5.24 -10.00 -4.45
CA TYR A 68 -5.48 -11.39 -4.03
C TYR A 68 -6.80 -11.97 -4.55
N ASP A 69 -6.69 -13.12 -5.22
CA ASP A 69 -7.67 -13.66 -6.18
C ASP A 69 -8.62 -14.71 -5.58
N GLY A 70 -8.57 -14.93 -4.27
CA GLY A 70 -9.42 -15.92 -3.60
C GLY A 70 -10.72 -15.31 -3.07
N ASN A 71 -11.76 -15.15 -3.90
CA ASN A 71 -13.18 -14.90 -3.53
C ASN A 71 -13.48 -13.78 -2.50
N LYS A 72 -12.50 -12.96 -2.10
CA LYS A 72 -12.66 -11.87 -1.13
C LYS A 72 -12.72 -10.55 -1.88
N GLU A 73 -13.79 -9.78 -1.67
CA GLU A 73 -13.82 -8.37 -2.04
C GLU A 73 -12.76 -7.63 -1.23
N VAL A 74 -11.66 -7.23 -1.88
CA VAL A 74 -10.59 -6.43 -1.27
C VAL A 74 -10.66 -5.00 -1.80
N ILE A 75 -10.40 -4.05 -0.90
CA ILE A 75 -10.33 -2.63 -1.22
C ILE A 75 -8.90 -2.32 -1.67
N SER A 76 -8.67 -2.22 -2.97
CA SER A 76 -7.39 -1.83 -3.56
C SER A 76 -7.61 -0.95 -4.79
N LEU A 77 -6.59 -0.16 -5.16
CA LEU A 77 -6.64 0.73 -6.32
C LEU A 77 -6.97 -0.02 -7.62
N LYS A 78 -6.50 -1.27 -7.76
CA LYS A 78 -6.73 -2.08 -8.95
C LYS A 78 -8.15 -2.63 -9.09
N LYS A 79 -8.90 -2.74 -7.98
CA LYS A 79 -10.26 -3.30 -7.96
C LYS A 79 -11.37 -2.24 -7.89
N MET A 80 -11.02 -0.94 -7.91
CA MET A 80 -12.04 0.11 -7.89
C MET A 80 -12.61 0.35 -9.31
N PRO A 81 -13.94 0.23 -9.50
CA PRO A 81 -14.58 0.39 -10.81
C PRO A 81 -14.33 1.75 -11.47
N SER A 82 -14.18 2.80 -10.68
CA SER A 82 -13.90 4.17 -11.15
C SER A 82 -12.55 4.31 -11.86
N PHE A 83 -11.61 3.40 -11.61
CA PHE A 83 -10.36 3.35 -12.34
C PHE A 83 -10.45 2.49 -13.60
N GLU A 84 -11.53 1.75 -13.87
CA GLU A 84 -11.60 0.91 -15.08
C GLU A 84 -11.80 1.71 -16.37
N ASN A 85 -12.51 2.84 -16.29
CA ASN A 85 -12.83 3.71 -17.43
C ASN A 85 -12.11 5.07 -17.39
N CYS A 86 -11.13 5.24 -16.50
CA CYS A 86 -10.45 6.52 -16.28
C CYS A 86 -8.99 6.49 -16.76
N THR A 87 -8.47 7.65 -17.18
CA THR A 87 -7.06 7.89 -17.55
C THR A 87 -6.07 7.37 -16.48
N TRP A 88 -6.49 7.32 -15.22
CA TRP A 88 -5.68 6.85 -14.10
C TRP A 88 -5.42 5.34 -14.06
N LYS A 89 -6.20 4.51 -14.78
CA LYS A 89 -5.96 3.06 -14.85
C LYS A 89 -4.53 2.77 -15.28
N LYS A 90 -4.11 3.37 -16.39
CA LYS A 90 -2.78 3.19 -16.98
C LYS A 90 -1.69 3.63 -16.01
N LYS A 91 -1.92 4.72 -15.27
CA LYS A 91 -0.97 5.21 -14.27
C LYS A 91 -0.86 4.26 -13.08
N ILE A 92 -1.98 3.79 -12.54
CA ILE A 92 -2.01 2.84 -11.42
C ILE A 92 -1.38 1.51 -11.81
N ASP A 93 -1.72 0.98 -13.00
CA ASP A 93 -1.14 -0.25 -13.53
C ASP A 93 0.37 -0.10 -13.77
N SER A 94 0.81 1.05 -14.29
CA SER A 94 2.23 1.36 -14.45
C SER A 94 2.96 1.39 -13.12
N ILE A 95 2.39 2.02 -12.07
CA ILE A 95 2.99 2.04 -10.72
C ILE A 95 3.03 0.63 -10.13
N HIS A 96 1.95 -0.14 -10.28
CA HIS A 96 1.87 -1.50 -9.78
C HIS A 96 2.89 -2.44 -10.46
N GLY A 97 3.18 -2.22 -11.74
CA GLY A 97 4.18 -2.97 -12.51
C GLY A 97 5.63 -2.64 -12.15
N GLU A 98 5.88 -1.69 -11.25
CA GLU A 98 7.22 -1.35 -10.81
C GLU A 98 7.83 -2.44 -9.94
N ALA A 99 9.07 -2.83 -10.24
CA ALA A 99 9.75 -3.93 -9.57
C ALA A 99 9.76 -3.79 -8.04
N VAL A 100 9.95 -2.58 -7.51
CA VAL A 100 9.91 -2.31 -6.06
C VAL A 100 8.54 -2.59 -5.45
N ILE A 101 7.45 -2.25 -6.14
CA ILE A 101 6.08 -2.53 -5.67
C ILE A 101 5.82 -4.03 -5.70
N CYS A 102 6.19 -4.71 -6.78
CA CYS A 102 6.06 -6.18 -6.89
C CYS A 102 6.83 -6.91 -5.79
N LYS A 103 8.08 -6.51 -5.50
CA LYS A 103 8.87 -7.09 -4.41
C LYS A 103 8.26 -6.84 -3.04
N ILE A 104 7.71 -5.65 -2.77
CA ILE A 104 7.02 -5.35 -1.51
C ILE A 104 5.77 -6.22 -1.34
N ILE A 105 4.97 -6.38 -2.39
CA ILE A 105 3.79 -7.25 -2.36
C ILE A 105 4.18 -8.71 -2.12
N SER A 106 5.26 -9.17 -2.76
CA SER A 106 5.78 -10.55 -2.57
C SER A 106 6.28 -10.74 -1.14
N THR A 107 7.08 -9.80 -0.62
CA THR A 107 7.54 -9.76 0.77
C THR A 107 6.38 -9.80 1.78
N ARG A 108 5.28 -9.11 1.50
CA ARG A 108 4.08 -9.17 2.35
C ARG A 108 3.50 -10.58 2.42
N LYS A 109 3.48 -11.32 1.31
CA LYS A 109 2.98 -12.70 1.29
C LYS A 109 3.80 -13.56 2.25
N THR A 110 5.13 -13.42 2.23
CA THR A 110 6.05 -14.06 3.18
C THR A 110 5.72 -13.77 4.65
N PHE A 111 5.21 -12.57 4.97
CA PHE A 111 4.80 -12.20 6.33
C PHE A 111 3.41 -12.70 6.76
N THR A 112 2.49 -12.91 5.82
CA THR A 112 1.05 -13.04 6.13
C THR A 112 0.42 -14.37 5.71
N ALA A 113 1.10 -15.20 4.91
CA ALA A 113 0.61 -16.52 4.51
C ALA A 113 1.78 -17.47 4.27
N HIS A 114 1.69 -18.67 4.85
CA HIS A 114 2.40 -19.93 4.57
C HIS A 114 3.68 -19.85 3.72
N PHE A 115 4.82 -20.24 4.34
CA PHE A 115 6.11 -20.51 3.68
C PHE A 115 5.92 -20.98 2.23
N SER A 116 6.19 -20.10 1.25
CA SER A 116 6.42 -20.52 -0.11
C SER A 116 7.71 -21.36 -0.13
N GLU A 117 7.74 -22.44 -0.90
CA GLU A 117 8.95 -23.26 -1.09
C GLU A 117 10.05 -22.48 -1.83
N GLU A 118 9.70 -21.36 -2.47
CA GLU A 118 10.62 -20.50 -3.19
C GLU A 118 11.08 -19.33 -2.30
N ASP A 119 12.40 -19.11 -2.32
CA ASP A 119 13.11 -17.98 -1.69
C ASP A 119 12.76 -16.69 -2.45
N GLU A 120 11.53 -16.20 -2.27
CA GLU A 120 11.06 -14.95 -2.84
C GLU A 120 11.78 -13.81 -2.13
N GLY A 121 12.91 -13.38 -2.71
CA GLY A 121 13.80 -12.34 -2.22
C GLY A 121 13.07 -11.21 -1.48
N VAL A 122 13.14 -11.28 -0.15
CA VAL A 122 12.57 -10.31 0.78
C VAL A 122 13.21 -8.94 0.52
N ILE A 123 12.38 -7.93 0.29
CA ILE A 123 12.89 -6.59 -0.03
C ILE A 123 13.58 -5.98 1.20
N SER A 124 14.85 -5.62 1.05
CA SER A 124 15.60 -4.99 2.13
C SER A 124 15.21 -3.52 2.34
N VAL A 125 15.53 -2.99 3.52
CA VAL A 125 15.35 -1.56 3.84
C VAL A 125 16.19 -0.68 2.89
N THR A 126 17.43 -1.09 2.61
CA THR A 126 18.30 -0.43 1.62
C THR A 126 17.69 -0.40 0.23
N GLU A 127 17.18 -1.55 -0.27
CA GLU A 127 16.52 -1.59 -1.58
C GLU A 127 15.33 -0.64 -1.63
N ILE A 128 14.53 -0.54 -0.56
CA ILE A 128 13.41 0.40 -0.49
C ILE A 128 13.92 1.85 -0.62
N CYS A 129 14.92 2.22 0.18
CA CYS A 129 15.38 3.61 0.26
C CYS A 129 16.19 4.08 -0.94
N ASP A 130 16.84 3.16 -1.65
CA ASP A 130 17.55 3.45 -2.90
C ASP A 130 16.63 3.39 -4.14
N SER A 131 15.38 2.95 -3.96
CA SER A 131 14.40 2.87 -5.04
C SER A 131 13.71 4.21 -5.34
N LYS A 132 12.88 4.21 -6.39
CA LYS A 132 11.96 5.30 -6.71
C LYS A 132 10.63 5.26 -5.94
N LEU A 133 10.50 4.45 -4.89
CA LEU A 133 9.23 4.24 -4.17
C LEU A 133 8.60 5.54 -3.68
N GLY A 134 9.39 6.45 -3.09
CA GLY A 134 8.87 7.75 -2.62
C GLY A 134 8.21 8.57 -3.74
N LYS A 135 8.75 8.54 -4.97
CA LYS A 135 8.15 9.19 -6.14
C LYS A 135 6.85 8.49 -6.55
N LEU A 136 6.86 7.16 -6.61
CA LEU A 136 5.69 6.37 -6.98
C LEU A 136 4.52 6.60 -6.02
N LEU A 137 4.78 6.69 -4.71
CA LEU A 137 3.76 6.98 -3.70
C LEU A 137 3.20 8.40 -3.84
N LYS A 138 4.04 9.38 -4.18
CA LYS A 138 3.58 10.75 -4.47
C LYS A 138 2.72 10.80 -5.73
N ASP A 139 3.05 10.01 -6.74
CA ASP A 139 2.30 9.93 -8.00
C ASP A 139 0.87 9.39 -7.83
N LEU A 140 0.55 8.79 -6.68
CA LEU A 140 -0.81 8.36 -6.30
C LEU A 140 -1.71 9.49 -5.78
N ASP A 141 -1.16 10.65 -5.42
CA ASP A 141 -1.92 11.73 -4.78
C ASP A 141 -3.09 12.22 -5.65
N GLN A 142 -2.82 12.46 -6.95
CA GLN A 142 -3.84 12.91 -7.88
C GLN A 142 -4.89 11.82 -8.18
N PRO A 143 -4.53 10.57 -8.53
CA PRO A 143 -5.50 9.48 -8.67
C PRO A 143 -6.43 9.33 -7.46
N LEU A 144 -5.89 9.43 -6.25
CA LEU A 144 -6.68 9.32 -5.01
C LEU A 144 -7.58 10.53 -4.78
N ALA A 145 -7.11 11.74 -5.06
CA ALA A 145 -7.92 12.95 -4.95
C ALA A 145 -9.14 12.90 -5.88
N GLU A 146 -8.94 12.48 -7.12
CA GLU A 146 -10.01 12.36 -8.11
C GLU A 146 -10.97 11.21 -7.79
N PHE A 147 -10.47 10.07 -7.28
CA PHE A 147 -11.31 9.00 -6.77
C PHE A 147 -12.21 9.47 -5.62
N ASN A 148 -11.64 10.20 -4.67
CA ASN A 148 -12.38 10.76 -3.55
C ASN A 148 -13.45 11.77 -4.01
N TYR A 149 -13.14 12.58 -5.03
CA TYR A 149 -14.10 13.49 -5.65
C TYR A 149 -15.25 12.73 -6.34
N TRP A 150 -14.92 11.73 -7.16
CA TRP A 150 -15.90 10.88 -7.84
C TRP A 150 -16.85 10.19 -6.85
N LEU A 151 -16.32 9.58 -5.77
CA LEU A 151 -17.14 8.91 -4.75
C LEU A 151 -18.10 9.88 -4.04
N ARG A 152 -17.67 11.11 -3.77
CA ARG A 152 -18.54 12.14 -3.18
C ARG A 152 -19.68 12.53 -4.10
N ASN A 153 -19.43 12.59 -5.40
CA ASN A 153 -20.43 13.03 -6.39
C ASN A 153 -21.37 11.90 -6.83
N GLN A 154 -20.94 10.64 -6.81
CA GLN A 154 -21.85 9.50 -7.02
C GLN A 154 -22.82 9.27 -5.85
N GLY A 155 -22.52 9.79 -4.66
CA GLY A 155 -23.48 9.85 -3.55
C GLY A 155 -24.69 10.76 -3.83
N ASN A 156 -24.57 11.66 -4.82
CA ASN A 156 -25.63 12.61 -5.20
C ASN A 156 -26.45 12.13 -6.43
N GLU A 157 -25.93 11.19 -7.20
CA GLU A 157 -26.59 10.63 -8.39
C GLU A 157 -26.64 9.10 -8.25
N SER A 158 -27.76 8.62 -7.69
CA SER A 158 -28.26 7.24 -7.66
C SER A 158 -27.31 6.14 -8.19
N GLY A 159 -26.56 5.47 -7.29
CA GLY A 159 -25.91 4.19 -7.63
C GLY A 159 -24.77 3.72 -6.72
N ALA A 160 -24.13 4.59 -5.94
CA ALA A 160 -22.93 4.24 -5.17
C ALA A 160 -23.18 3.70 -3.74
N THR A 161 -24.39 3.22 -3.44
CA THR A 161 -24.76 2.76 -2.08
C THR A 161 -23.97 1.54 -1.59
N LYS A 162 -23.21 0.86 -2.47
CA LYS A 162 -22.38 -0.29 -2.09
C LYS A 162 -21.02 0.12 -1.47
N TYR A 163 -20.61 1.39 -1.55
CA TYR A 163 -19.27 1.84 -1.12
C TYR A 163 -19.27 3.03 -0.14
N LEU A 164 -20.45 3.52 0.23
CA LEU A 164 -20.68 4.50 1.30
C LEU A 164 -21.04 3.76 2.60
#